data_AF-A0A0V0QNL8-F1
#
_entry.id   AF-A0A0V0QNL8-F1
#
_cell.length_a   1.000
_cell.length_b   1.000
_cell.length_c   1.000
_cell.angle_alpha   90.00
_cell.angle_beta   90.00
_cell.angle_gamma   90.00
#
_symmetry.space_group_name_H-M   'P 1'
#
loop_
_entity.id
_entity.type
_entity.pdbx_description
1 polymer ?
#
loop_
_entity_poly.entity_id
_entity_poly.type
_entity_poly.pdbx_seq_one_letter_code
_entity_poly.pdbx_strand_id
1 'polypeptide(L)'
;MAISQNTQIYQSLKQILQKAPKPQLHLHLDGSLPSEYVIENFPKLKQKQETQNLFKNFVEIPENIKTDLELRTHFRNIKKIQYKNDSKQEKARNWGTFDFMNQFLQTKEEITHLVEVVMLGLFEKEGVNLLELRFAPILHTLLGLNQEEIIEAASVGFKNGQKVIQDKYGQKMYGGLLLCGLRSFPPEENENLMILIDKLQKQGNNIILGYDLAGDEGYHITLHEKSFQIGKKLGIKMTCHAGEWNEQFKSVDSIKYAIQYGCNRIGHGLTLRSANQELIEEISQKKIGVEVCLTSNCSTESKCKWYDVHTIKLMIEKDIKVAGLNCDNLLLSGSDICKYYFLYMLIQQLYRKII
;
A
#
# COMPACT_ATOMS: atom_id res chain seq x y z
N MET A 1 -28.57 17.63 23.94
CA MET A 1 -28.22 16.32 24.56
C MET A 1 -27.92 15.23 23.53
N ALA A 2 -28.62 15.14 22.39
CA ALA A 2 -28.34 14.10 21.37
C ALA A 2 -27.00 14.27 20.60
N ILE A 3 -26.55 15.49 20.34
CA ILE A 3 -25.26 15.75 19.64
C ILE A 3 -24.05 15.42 20.55
N SER A 4 -24.15 15.68 21.86
CA SER A 4 -23.07 15.40 22.81
C SER A 4 -22.90 13.91 23.12
N GLN A 5 -24.00 13.14 23.17
CA GLN A 5 -23.95 11.68 23.33
C GLN A 5 -23.31 10.99 22.11
N ASN A 6 -23.59 11.49 20.89
CA ASN A 6 -22.94 11.00 19.67
C ASN A 6 -21.43 11.22 19.67
N THR A 7 -20.95 12.36 20.21
CA THR A 7 -19.50 12.62 20.32
C THR A 7 -18.82 11.67 21.31
N GLN A 8 -19.44 11.35 22.44
CA GLN A 8 -18.84 10.47 23.45
C GLN A 8 -18.79 9.00 22.97
N ILE A 9 -19.85 8.51 22.34
CA ILE A 9 -19.88 7.18 21.71
C ILE A 9 -18.81 7.10 20.63
N TYR A 10 -18.72 8.12 19.78
CA TYR A 10 -17.70 8.21 18.73
C TYR A 10 -16.27 8.16 19.29
N GLN A 11 -15.96 8.97 20.32
CA GLN A 11 -14.62 8.96 20.93
C GLN A 11 -14.29 7.62 21.59
N SER A 12 -15.28 7.01 22.25
CA SER A 12 -15.10 5.69 22.89
C SER A 12 -14.83 4.60 21.85
N LEU A 13 -15.62 4.57 20.77
CA LEU A 13 -15.42 3.62 19.67
C LEU A 13 -14.08 3.86 18.97
N LYS A 14 -13.68 5.12 18.77
CA LYS A 14 -12.37 5.47 18.23
C LYS A 14 -11.24 4.89 19.10
N GLN A 15 -11.30 5.07 20.42
CA GLN A 15 -10.28 4.54 21.34
C GLN A 15 -10.23 3.01 21.32
N ILE A 16 -11.38 2.33 21.28
CA ILE A 16 -11.45 0.87 21.17
C ILE A 16 -10.83 0.41 19.85
N LEU A 17 -11.25 1.02 18.74
CA LEU A 17 -10.76 0.66 17.41
C LEU A 17 -9.27 0.92 17.25
N GLN A 18 -8.72 1.99 17.83
CA GLN A 18 -7.28 2.25 17.82
C GLN A 18 -6.50 1.13 18.51
N LYS A 19 -6.99 0.64 19.67
CA LYS A 19 -6.31 -0.40 20.45
C LYS A 19 -6.61 -1.83 19.98
N ALA A 20 -7.67 -2.03 19.20
CA ALA A 20 -8.07 -3.35 18.74
C ALA A 20 -6.99 -3.97 17.83
N PRO A 21 -6.51 -5.19 18.12
CA PRO A 21 -5.59 -5.89 17.24
C PRO A 21 -6.18 -6.03 15.83
N LYS A 22 -5.43 -5.59 14.81
CA LYS A 22 -5.90 -5.66 13.43
C LYS A 22 -4.78 -5.87 12.42
N PRO A 23 -5.10 -6.48 11.26
CA PRO A 23 -4.14 -6.66 10.19
C PRO A 23 -4.03 -5.41 9.32
N GLN A 24 -2.84 -5.18 8.78
CA GLN A 24 -2.56 -4.28 7.68
C GLN A 24 -1.87 -5.10 6.59
N LEU A 25 -2.61 -5.46 5.55
CA LEU A 25 -2.17 -6.37 4.50
C LEU A 25 -1.80 -5.65 3.21
N HIS A 26 -2.16 -4.37 3.06
CA HIS A 26 -1.87 -3.55 1.89
C HIS A 26 -1.40 -2.16 2.31
N LEU A 27 -0.09 -2.04 2.49
CA LEU A 27 0.55 -0.79 2.85
C LEU A 27 1.90 -0.63 2.16
N HIS A 28 2.03 0.37 1.30
CA HIS A 28 3.26 0.70 0.61
C HIS A 28 4.18 1.56 1.47
N LEU A 29 5.43 1.15 1.68
CA LEU A 29 6.42 1.85 2.49
C LEU A 29 6.71 3.26 1.95
N ASP A 30 6.95 3.35 0.65
CA ASP A 30 7.25 4.56 -0.11
C ASP A 30 6.12 5.59 -0.09
N GLY A 31 4.88 5.19 0.19
CA GLY A 31 3.78 6.13 0.44
C GLY A 31 3.47 6.39 1.92
N SER A 32 4.23 5.79 2.85
CA SER A 32 3.87 5.70 4.26
C SER A 32 4.91 6.26 5.23
N LEU A 33 5.93 6.98 4.76
CA LEU A 33 6.90 7.61 5.67
C LEU A 33 6.20 8.64 6.57
N PRO A 34 6.58 8.74 7.86
CA PRO A 34 6.06 9.77 8.75
C PRO A 34 6.36 11.17 8.23
N SER A 35 5.39 12.09 8.31
CA SER A 35 5.61 13.47 7.87
C SER A 35 6.68 14.17 8.70
N GLU A 36 6.77 13.86 9.99
CA GLU A 36 7.79 14.40 10.88
C GLU A 36 9.19 14.04 10.37
N TYR A 37 9.41 12.78 10.00
CA TYR A 37 10.67 12.32 9.42
C TYR A 37 10.99 13.05 8.11
N VAL A 38 10.01 13.16 7.21
CA VAL A 38 10.19 13.85 5.91
C VAL A 38 10.59 15.31 6.13
N ILE A 39 9.89 16.02 7.02
CA ILE A 39 10.14 17.44 7.30
C ILE A 39 11.50 17.63 7.97
N GLU A 40 11.83 16.82 8.98
CA GLU A 40 13.09 16.92 9.72
C GLU A 40 14.32 16.58 8.87
N ASN A 41 14.20 15.63 7.93
CA ASN A 41 15.32 15.20 7.10
C ASN A 41 15.38 15.91 5.74
N PHE A 42 14.37 16.71 5.37
CA PHE A 42 14.37 17.45 4.12
C PHE A 42 15.61 18.35 3.93
N PRO A 43 16.12 19.09 4.94
CA PRO A 43 17.34 19.90 4.76
C PRO A 43 18.57 19.07 4.37
N LYS A 44 18.73 17.87 4.94
CA LYS A 44 19.82 16.95 4.57
C LYS A 44 19.64 16.44 3.14
N LEU A 45 18.41 16.09 2.76
CA LEU A 45 18.11 15.64 1.41
C LEU A 45 18.39 16.74 0.38
N LYS A 46 17.99 17.98 0.68
CA LYS A 46 18.27 19.16 -0.14
C LYS A 46 19.76 19.38 -0.34
N GLN A 47 20.55 19.29 0.74
CA GLN A 47 22.01 19.38 0.64
C GLN A 47 22.61 18.28 -0.25
N LYS A 48 22.13 17.02 -0.12
CA LYS A 48 22.54 15.92 -1.02
C LYS A 48 22.23 16.27 -2.48
N GLN A 49 21.02 16.78 -2.75
CA GLN A 49 20.62 17.18 -4.09
C GLN A 49 21.50 18.31 -4.65
N GLU A 50 21.73 19.37 -3.88
CA GLU A 50 22.53 20.53 -4.32
C GLU A 50 23.99 20.16 -4.61
N THR A 51 24.54 19.20 -3.84
CA THR A 51 25.95 18.80 -3.97
C THR A 51 26.19 17.73 -5.03
N GLN A 52 25.24 16.83 -5.25
CA GLN A 52 25.43 15.63 -6.08
C GLN A 52 24.49 15.57 -7.29
N ASN A 53 23.48 16.44 -7.37
CA ASN A 53 22.48 16.50 -8.44
C ASN A 53 21.82 15.14 -8.73
N LEU A 54 21.38 14.45 -7.67
CA LEU A 54 20.99 13.04 -7.68
C LEU A 54 19.59 12.79 -8.26
N PHE A 55 18.65 13.69 -8.00
CA PHE A 55 17.23 13.47 -8.22
C PHE A 55 16.71 14.38 -9.33
N LYS A 56 16.19 13.77 -10.40
CA LYS A 56 15.63 14.51 -11.56
C LYS A 56 14.37 15.29 -11.22
N ASN A 57 13.54 14.75 -10.34
CA ASN A 57 12.24 15.29 -9.93
C ASN A 57 12.29 15.80 -8.48
N PHE A 58 13.34 16.56 -8.12
CA PHE A 58 13.44 17.12 -6.77
C PHE A 58 12.34 18.16 -6.53
N VAL A 59 11.70 18.09 -5.36
CA VAL A 59 10.60 18.96 -4.96
C VAL A 59 10.98 19.68 -3.67
N GLU A 60 10.90 21.01 -3.68
CA GLU A 60 11.11 21.82 -2.49
C GLU A 60 9.96 21.66 -1.49
N ILE A 61 10.27 21.58 -0.19
CA ILE A 61 9.29 21.67 0.90
C ILE A 61 9.42 23.05 1.56
N PRO A 62 8.39 23.91 1.48
CA PRO A 62 8.34 25.17 2.20
C PRO A 62 8.49 25.00 3.72
N GLU A 63 9.24 25.89 4.37
CA GLU A 63 9.54 25.82 5.82
C GLU A 63 8.28 25.88 6.72
N ASN A 64 7.19 26.44 6.21
CA ASN A 64 5.92 26.57 6.91
C ASN A 64 5.07 25.29 6.91
N ILE A 65 5.45 24.23 6.19
CA ILE A 65 4.77 22.92 6.24
C ILE A 65 5.17 22.22 7.54
N LYS A 66 4.17 21.91 8.38
CA LYS A 66 4.36 21.24 9.69
C LYS A 66 3.48 20.02 9.89
N THR A 67 2.49 19.80 9.03
CA THR A 67 1.50 18.73 9.19
C THR A 67 1.40 17.83 7.96
N ASP A 68 0.95 16.61 8.19
CA ASP A 68 0.50 15.65 7.17
C ASP A 68 -0.37 16.29 6.07
N LEU A 69 -1.37 17.09 6.48
CA LEU A 69 -2.33 17.68 5.56
C LEU A 69 -1.69 18.74 4.68
N GLU A 70 -0.82 19.59 5.25
CA GLU A 70 -0.08 20.60 4.51
C GLU A 70 0.87 19.94 3.50
N LEU A 71 1.60 18.90 3.93
CA LEU A 71 2.52 18.17 3.07
C LEU A 71 1.78 17.48 1.90
N ARG A 72 0.66 16.81 2.19
CA ARG A 72 -0.22 16.24 1.14
C ARG A 72 -0.75 17.31 0.19
N THR A 73 -1.18 18.46 0.72
CA THR A 73 -1.75 19.55 -0.08
C THR A 73 -0.69 20.13 -1.01
N HIS A 74 0.52 20.32 -0.50
CA HIS A 74 1.68 20.75 -1.28
C HIS A 74 1.98 19.81 -2.44
N PHE A 75 2.10 18.51 -2.16
CA PHE A 75 2.33 17.49 -3.19
C PHE A 75 1.24 17.45 -4.26
N ARG A 76 -0.04 17.57 -3.86
CA ARG A 76 -1.16 17.62 -4.82
C ARG A 76 -1.08 18.85 -5.72
N ASN A 77 -0.67 20.00 -5.19
CA ASN A 77 -0.53 21.23 -5.97
C ASN A 77 0.60 21.11 -6.99
N ILE A 78 1.75 20.54 -6.60
CA ILE A 78 2.87 20.28 -7.52
C ILE A 78 2.47 19.30 -8.62
N LYS A 79 1.82 18.19 -8.25
CA LYS A 79 1.34 17.20 -9.21
C LYS A 79 0.39 17.83 -10.24
N LYS A 80 -0.54 18.70 -9.82
CA LYS A 80 -1.43 19.42 -10.74
C LYS A 80 -0.68 20.31 -11.73
N ILE A 81 0.45 20.91 -11.32
CA ILE A 81 1.27 21.75 -12.19
C ILE A 81 2.05 20.87 -13.19
N GLN A 82 2.70 19.81 -12.73
CA GLN A 82 3.46 18.88 -13.60
C GLN A 82 2.55 18.18 -14.63
N TYR A 83 1.38 17.67 -14.23
CA TYR A 83 0.45 17.00 -15.15
C TYR A 83 -0.07 17.91 -16.28
N LYS A 84 -0.06 19.24 -16.10
CA LYS A 84 -0.40 20.17 -17.18
C LYS A 84 0.68 20.23 -18.26
N ASN A 85 1.93 19.97 -17.90
CA ASN A 85 3.10 20.19 -18.76
C ASN A 85 3.68 18.90 -19.36
N ASP A 86 3.43 17.73 -18.76
CA ASP A 86 3.97 16.44 -19.21
C ASP A 86 3.30 15.85 -20.47
N SER A 87 4.04 15.03 -21.22
CA SER A 87 3.50 14.13 -22.25
C SER A 87 2.73 12.93 -21.66
N LYS A 88 1.96 12.19 -22.47
CA LYS A 88 1.20 11.00 -21.99
C LYS A 88 2.08 9.90 -21.38
N GLN A 89 3.29 9.68 -21.94
CA GLN A 89 4.23 8.68 -21.42
C GLN A 89 4.90 9.13 -20.12
N GLU A 90 5.15 10.42 -19.95
CA GLU A 90 5.68 10.98 -18.71
C GLU A 90 4.66 10.93 -17.58
N LYS A 91 3.36 11.19 -17.86
CA LYS A 91 2.28 11.06 -16.85
C LYS A 91 2.14 9.66 -16.27
N ALA A 92 2.36 8.63 -17.10
CA ALA A 92 2.29 7.22 -16.70
C ALA A 92 3.53 6.77 -15.89
N ARG A 93 4.64 7.52 -15.96
CA ARG A 93 5.87 7.31 -15.17
C ARG A 93 5.91 8.19 -13.93
N ASN A 94 5.31 9.37 -13.97
CA ASN A 94 5.28 10.36 -12.88
C ASN A 94 4.19 10.01 -11.86
N TRP A 95 4.51 9.07 -10.99
CA TRP A 95 4.01 9.12 -9.62
C TRP A 95 4.91 10.07 -8.82
N GLY A 96 5.05 11.33 -9.25
CA GLY A 96 6.07 12.27 -8.76
C GLY A 96 6.09 12.45 -7.23
N THR A 97 4.98 12.17 -6.55
CA THR A 97 4.94 12.11 -5.09
C THR A 97 5.67 10.90 -4.52
N PHE A 98 5.50 9.70 -5.10
CA PHE A 98 6.28 8.52 -4.73
C PHE A 98 7.75 8.69 -5.10
N ASP A 99 8.06 9.24 -6.28
CA ASP A 99 9.45 9.55 -6.66
C ASP A 99 10.13 10.46 -5.63
N PHE A 100 9.40 11.45 -5.09
CA PHE A 100 9.89 12.30 -4.01
C PHE A 100 10.13 11.51 -2.72
N MET A 101 9.14 10.73 -2.28
CA MET A 101 9.26 9.93 -1.05
C MET A 101 10.40 8.92 -1.12
N ASN A 102 10.62 8.32 -2.30
CA ASN A 102 11.70 7.36 -2.54
C ASN A 102 13.09 7.96 -2.29
N GLN A 103 13.27 9.28 -2.37
CA GLN A 103 14.55 9.94 -2.14
C GLN A 103 15.02 9.82 -0.69
N PHE A 104 14.12 9.51 0.24
CA PHE A 104 14.41 9.24 1.66
C PHE A 104 14.70 7.77 1.96
N LEU A 105 14.72 6.91 0.93
CA LEU A 105 14.86 5.46 1.04
C LEU A 105 15.97 4.97 0.09
N GLN A 106 17.14 5.61 0.07
CA GLN A 106 18.21 5.29 -0.90
C GLN A 106 19.46 4.69 -0.25
N THR A 107 19.56 4.66 1.08
CA THR A 107 20.64 3.95 1.80
C THR A 107 20.11 2.80 2.66
N LYS A 108 20.99 1.86 3.03
CA LYS A 108 20.62 0.72 3.90
C LYS A 108 20.10 1.21 5.25
N GLU A 109 20.73 2.26 5.80
CA GLU A 109 20.35 2.87 7.08
C GLU A 109 18.96 3.51 6.98
N GLU A 110 18.70 4.28 5.94
CA GLU A 110 17.40 4.93 5.68
C GLU A 110 16.28 3.89 5.58
N ILE A 111 16.49 2.84 4.76
CA ILE A 111 15.49 1.77 4.54
C ILE A 111 15.25 0.98 5.83
N THR A 112 16.31 0.56 6.51
CA THR A 112 16.23 -0.18 7.79
C THR A 112 15.43 0.62 8.81
N HIS A 113 15.81 1.89 8.99
CA HIS A 113 15.18 2.79 9.96
C HIS A 113 13.71 3.05 9.65
N LEU A 114 13.38 3.34 8.39
CA LEU A 114 12.00 3.69 8.02
C LEU A 114 11.04 2.51 8.05
N VAL A 115 11.50 1.30 7.73
CA VAL A 115 10.67 0.09 7.95
C VAL A 115 10.35 -0.07 9.43
N GLU A 116 11.34 0.09 10.30
CA GLU A 116 11.16 0.00 11.76
C GLU A 116 10.19 1.08 12.27
N VAL A 117 10.41 2.34 11.91
CA VAL A 117 9.59 3.47 12.38
C VAL A 117 8.14 3.34 11.91
N VAL A 118 7.90 2.98 10.64
CA VAL A 118 6.54 2.79 10.12
C VAL A 118 5.83 1.66 10.87
N MET A 119 6.51 0.54 11.10
CA MET A 119 5.95 -0.58 11.86
C MET A 119 5.59 -0.19 13.29
N LEU A 120 6.51 0.46 14.01
CA LEU A 120 6.28 0.88 15.40
C LEU A 120 5.13 1.89 15.49
N GLY A 121 5.07 2.84 14.56
CA GLY A 121 3.97 3.80 14.47
C GLY A 121 2.61 3.12 14.31
N LEU A 122 2.51 2.12 13.43
CA LEU A 122 1.28 1.34 13.23
C LEU A 122 0.92 0.51 14.47
N PHE A 123 1.89 -0.10 15.12
CA PHE A 123 1.64 -0.89 16.33
C PHE A 123 1.13 0.01 17.47
N GLU A 124 1.85 1.11 17.75
CA GLU A 124 1.58 1.97 18.91
C GLU A 124 0.33 2.85 18.73
N LYS A 125 0.15 3.43 17.54
CA LYS A 125 -0.94 4.39 17.27
C LYS A 125 -2.20 3.74 16.74
N GLU A 126 -2.05 2.59 16.08
CA GLU A 126 -3.13 1.91 15.37
C GLU A 126 -3.34 0.46 15.83
N GLY A 127 -2.65 -0.07 16.84
CA GLY A 127 -2.89 -1.44 17.33
C GLY A 127 -2.72 -2.53 16.25
N VAL A 128 -1.95 -2.25 15.21
CA VAL A 128 -1.65 -3.23 14.15
C VAL A 128 -0.74 -4.30 14.73
N ASN A 129 -1.11 -5.57 14.58
CA ASN A 129 -0.31 -6.70 15.07
C ASN A 129 0.00 -7.75 13.99
N LEU A 130 -0.50 -7.56 12.77
CA LEU A 130 -0.13 -8.31 11.58
C LEU A 130 0.13 -7.29 10.45
N LEU A 131 1.36 -7.21 9.97
CA LEU A 131 1.78 -6.26 8.95
C LEU A 131 2.42 -6.99 7.76
N GLU A 132 1.80 -6.89 6.59
CA GLU A 132 2.46 -7.18 5.30
C GLU A 132 2.80 -5.86 4.63
N LEU A 133 4.02 -5.37 4.90
CA LEU A 133 4.53 -4.12 4.34
C LEU A 133 5.06 -4.39 2.93
N ARG A 134 4.74 -3.52 1.97
CA ARG A 134 5.14 -3.70 0.57
C ARG A 134 5.91 -2.51 0.01
N PHE A 135 6.80 -2.76 -0.94
CA PHE A 135 7.56 -1.72 -1.64
C PHE A 135 8.21 -2.30 -2.88
N ALA A 136 8.61 -1.44 -3.84
CA ALA A 136 9.30 -1.86 -5.05
C ALA A 136 10.82 -1.65 -4.92
N PRO A 137 11.64 -2.72 -4.75
CA PRO A 137 13.08 -2.56 -4.49
C PRO A 137 13.82 -1.78 -5.58
N ILE A 138 13.39 -1.89 -6.84
CA ILE A 138 13.98 -1.18 -7.97
C ILE A 138 13.92 0.36 -7.85
N LEU A 139 13.05 0.92 -7.01
CA LEU A 139 12.95 2.36 -6.79
C LEU A 139 14.00 2.91 -5.81
N HIS A 140 14.78 2.04 -5.18
CA HIS A 140 15.73 2.39 -4.11
C HIS A 140 17.21 2.22 -4.52
N THR A 141 17.48 2.23 -5.82
CA THR A 141 18.81 1.94 -6.40
C THR A 141 19.58 3.20 -6.82
N LEU A 142 19.07 4.41 -6.57
CA LEU A 142 19.65 5.66 -7.09
C LEU A 142 21.03 5.97 -6.51
N LEU A 143 21.32 5.49 -5.30
CA LEU A 143 22.62 5.65 -4.63
C LEU A 143 23.49 4.38 -4.69
N GLY A 144 23.27 3.53 -5.70
CA GLY A 144 24.16 2.42 -6.02
C GLY A 144 23.88 1.11 -5.29
N LEU A 145 22.85 1.07 -4.43
CA LEU A 145 22.37 -0.20 -3.88
C LEU A 145 21.76 -1.08 -4.96
N ASN A 146 21.99 -2.38 -4.87
CA ASN A 146 21.25 -3.35 -5.66
C ASN A 146 19.97 -3.82 -4.91
N GLN A 147 19.04 -4.45 -5.63
CA GLN A 147 17.75 -4.88 -5.05
C GLN A 147 17.91 -5.86 -3.87
N GLU A 148 18.90 -6.76 -3.91
CA GLU A 148 19.17 -7.71 -2.82
C GLU A 148 19.56 -6.97 -1.52
N GLU A 149 20.49 -6.01 -1.63
CA GLU A 149 20.91 -5.17 -0.51
C GLU A 149 19.75 -4.35 0.10
N ILE A 150 18.85 -3.87 -0.75
CA ILE A 150 17.67 -3.11 -0.35
C ILE A 150 16.69 -4.00 0.42
N ILE A 151 16.42 -5.21 -0.09
CA ILE A 151 15.52 -6.18 0.54
C ILE A 151 16.08 -6.66 1.88
N GLU A 152 17.39 -6.89 1.95
CA GLU A 152 18.08 -7.25 3.19
C GLU A 152 17.95 -6.15 4.24
N ALA A 153 18.22 -4.89 3.87
CA ALA A 153 18.05 -3.74 4.76
C ALA A 153 16.61 -3.63 5.29
N ALA A 154 15.62 -3.74 4.40
CA ALA A 154 14.21 -3.75 4.81
C ALA A 154 13.88 -4.92 5.76
N SER A 155 14.46 -6.10 5.50
CA SER A 155 14.26 -7.29 6.34
C SER A 155 14.86 -7.11 7.73
N VAL A 156 16.03 -6.46 7.83
CA VAL A 156 16.64 -6.08 9.12
C VAL A 156 15.74 -5.10 9.86
N GLY A 157 15.25 -4.05 9.19
CA GLY A 157 14.34 -3.07 9.80
C GLY A 157 13.07 -3.73 10.34
N PHE A 158 12.50 -4.68 9.60
CA PHE A 158 11.32 -5.42 10.03
C PHE A 158 11.60 -6.26 11.30
N LYS A 159 12.74 -6.98 11.32
CA LYS A 159 13.16 -7.78 12.49
C LYS A 159 13.44 -6.90 13.71
N ASN A 160 14.06 -5.74 13.52
CA ASN A 160 14.29 -4.77 14.59
C ASN A 160 12.97 -4.31 15.21
N GLY A 161 12.00 -3.91 14.39
CA GLY A 161 10.68 -3.50 14.86
C GLY A 161 9.96 -4.62 15.62
N GLN A 162 10.00 -5.87 15.12
CA GLN A 162 9.48 -7.03 15.85
C GLN A 162 10.14 -7.21 17.22
N LYS A 163 11.47 -7.08 17.28
CA LYS A 163 12.23 -7.19 18.54
C LYS A 163 11.86 -6.08 19.51
N VAL A 164 11.79 -4.83 19.08
CA VAL A 164 11.38 -3.70 19.92
C VAL A 164 9.98 -3.92 20.47
N ILE A 165 9.04 -4.40 19.65
CA ILE A 165 7.67 -4.67 20.09
C ILE A 165 7.64 -5.76 21.17
N GLN A 166 8.40 -6.84 20.97
CA GLN A 166 8.48 -7.94 21.92
C GLN A 166 9.14 -7.52 23.23
N ASP A 167 10.26 -6.79 23.18
CA ASP A 167 11.04 -6.41 24.35
C ASP A 167 10.34 -5.33 25.18
N LYS A 168 9.71 -4.34 24.53
CA LYS A 168 9.06 -3.20 25.20
C LYS A 168 7.63 -3.48 25.64
N TYR A 169 6.87 -4.26 24.86
CA TYR A 169 5.43 -4.45 25.07
C TYR A 169 5.03 -5.88 25.40
N GLY A 170 5.94 -6.85 25.31
CA GLY A 170 5.60 -8.27 25.52
C GLY A 170 4.68 -8.84 24.44
N GLN A 171 4.50 -8.14 23.32
CA GLN A 171 3.59 -8.51 22.23
C GLN A 171 4.35 -8.94 20.99
N LYS A 172 3.64 -9.54 20.02
CA LYS A 172 4.22 -9.98 18.76
C LYS A 172 3.63 -9.18 17.61
N MET A 173 4.50 -8.75 16.70
CA MET A 173 4.12 -8.31 15.36
C MET A 173 4.30 -9.48 14.39
N TYR A 174 3.21 -9.93 13.79
CA TYR A 174 3.22 -10.94 12.73
C TYR A 174 3.39 -10.29 11.36
N GLY A 175 3.77 -11.09 10.36
CA GLY A 175 3.88 -10.66 8.97
C GLY A 175 5.32 -10.47 8.51
N GLY A 176 5.51 -9.61 7.51
CA GLY A 176 6.77 -9.48 6.78
C GLY A 176 6.64 -8.55 5.57
N LEU A 177 7.46 -8.81 4.56
CA LEU A 177 7.60 -8.00 3.36
C LEU A 177 6.97 -8.66 2.14
N LEU A 178 6.24 -7.88 1.35
CA LEU A 178 5.88 -8.22 -0.03
C LEU A 178 6.69 -7.35 -0.99
N LEU A 179 7.34 -7.96 -1.97
CA LEU A 179 8.13 -7.19 -2.93
C LEU A 179 7.31 -6.88 -4.17
N CYS A 180 7.17 -5.59 -4.47
CA CYS A 180 6.36 -5.10 -5.56
C CYS A 180 7.15 -5.08 -6.87
N GLY A 181 6.66 -5.81 -7.86
CA GLY A 181 6.91 -5.49 -9.26
C GLY A 181 6.08 -4.29 -9.71
N LEU A 182 6.61 -3.52 -10.66
CA LEU A 182 5.93 -2.34 -11.20
C LEU A 182 5.49 -2.58 -12.64
N ARG A 183 4.23 -2.25 -12.94
CA ARG A 183 3.66 -2.47 -14.28
C ARG A 183 4.31 -1.65 -15.38
N SER A 184 4.85 -0.48 -15.03
CA SER A 184 5.50 0.47 -15.94
C SER A 184 6.94 0.10 -16.30
N PHE A 185 7.54 -0.86 -15.60
CA PHE A 185 8.88 -1.37 -15.87
C PHE A 185 8.82 -2.51 -16.91
N PRO A 186 9.92 -2.80 -17.60
CA PRO A 186 10.01 -3.95 -18.50
C PRO A 186 9.60 -5.25 -17.77
N PRO A 187 8.85 -6.17 -18.42
CA PRO A 187 8.42 -7.43 -17.78
C PRO A 187 9.57 -8.26 -17.19
N GLU A 188 10.74 -8.22 -17.81
CA GLU A 188 11.96 -8.89 -17.36
C GLU A 188 12.37 -8.48 -15.94
N GLU A 189 12.12 -7.23 -15.54
CA GLU A 189 12.39 -6.77 -14.16
C GLU A 189 11.51 -7.53 -13.15
N ASN A 190 10.25 -7.78 -13.49
CA ASN A 190 9.32 -8.51 -12.64
C ASN A 190 9.63 -10.02 -12.62
N GLU A 191 10.14 -10.57 -13.72
CA GLU A 191 10.65 -11.95 -13.77
C GLU A 191 11.90 -12.10 -12.87
N ASN A 192 12.85 -11.16 -12.97
CA ASN A 192 14.06 -11.15 -12.16
C ASN A 192 13.72 -11.00 -10.66
N LEU A 193 12.75 -10.16 -10.31
CA LEU A 193 12.30 -10.00 -8.93
C LEU A 193 11.72 -11.30 -8.35
N MET A 194 10.95 -12.07 -9.14
CA MET A 194 10.43 -13.37 -8.71
C MET A 194 11.57 -14.37 -8.41
N ILE A 195 12.60 -14.40 -9.25
CA ILE A 195 13.79 -15.25 -9.03
C ILE A 195 14.53 -14.81 -7.77
N LEU A 196 14.66 -13.50 -7.54
CA LEU A 196 15.31 -12.96 -6.35
C LEU A 196 14.54 -13.29 -5.07
N ILE A 197 13.21 -13.21 -5.07
CA ILE A 197 12.36 -13.63 -3.94
C ILE A 197 12.65 -15.08 -3.57
N ASP A 198 12.61 -15.99 -4.53
CA ASP A 198 12.87 -17.43 -4.30
C ASP A 198 14.29 -17.67 -3.77
N LYS A 199 15.29 -17.01 -4.35
CA LYS A 199 16.69 -17.08 -3.89
C LYS A 199 16.79 -16.70 -2.40
N LEU A 200 16.27 -15.54 -2.03
CA LEU A 200 16.39 -15.00 -0.66
C LEU A 200 15.59 -15.83 0.35
N GLN A 201 14.40 -16.32 -0.02
CA GLN A 201 13.62 -17.23 0.82
C GLN A 201 14.39 -18.54 1.08
N LYS A 202 15.00 -19.13 0.04
CA LYS A 202 15.84 -20.34 0.17
C LYS A 202 17.11 -20.13 0.99
N GLN A 203 17.63 -18.91 1.02
CA GLN A 203 18.74 -18.51 1.89
C GLN A 203 18.30 -18.24 3.35
N GLY A 204 17.03 -18.47 3.68
CA GLY A 204 16.51 -18.38 5.05
C GLY A 204 15.97 -17.00 5.42
N ASN A 205 15.80 -16.08 4.46
CA ASN A 205 15.10 -14.83 4.74
C ASN A 205 13.59 -15.06 4.85
N ASN A 206 13.15 -15.41 6.05
CA ASN A 206 11.75 -15.69 6.41
C ASN A 206 10.87 -14.43 6.54
N ILE A 207 11.42 -13.24 6.36
CA ILE A 207 10.65 -11.99 6.38
C ILE A 207 9.99 -11.75 5.02
N ILE A 208 10.56 -12.24 3.92
CA ILE A 208 9.96 -12.10 2.59
C ILE A 208 8.80 -13.09 2.48
N LEU A 209 7.58 -12.58 2.34
CA LEU A 209 6.36 -13.38 2.29
C LEU A 209 5.90 -13.67 0.86
N GLY A 210 6.25 -12.83 -0.10
CA GLY A 210 5.81 -13.01 -1.48
C GLY A 210 5.96 -11.78 -2.35
N TYR A 211 5.14 -11.78 -3.41
CA TYR A 211 5.18 -10.82 -4.50
C TYR A 211 3.86 -10.03 -4.60
N ASP A 212 3.96 -8.76 -4.98
CA ASP A 212 2.84 -7.94 -5.46
C ASP A 212 3.16 -7.39 -6.86
N LEU A 213 2.15 -7.16 -7.69
CA LEU A 213 2.28 -6.35 -8.90
C LEU A 213 1.44 -5.07 -8.72
N ALA A 214 2.11 -3.93 -8.72
CA ALA A 214 1.54 -2.61 -8.45
C ALA A 214 1.87 -1.59 -9.57
N GLY A 215 1.45 -0.35 -9.37
CA GLY A 215 1.65 0.75 -10.32
C GLY A 215 0.44 0.97 -11.24
N ASP A 216 0.64 1.78 -12.28
CA ASP A 216 -0.44 2.23 -13.17
C ASP A 216 -1.09 1.05 -13.93
N GLU A 217 -2.37 0.77 -13.65
CA GLU A 217 -3.14 -0.30 -14.31
C GLU A 217 -3.40 -0.02 -15.80
N GLY A 218 -3.07 1.18 -16.32
CA GLY A 218 -2.99 1.43 -17.75
C GLY A 218 -1.95 0.55 -18.47
N TYR A 219 -0.95 0.06 -17.74
CA TYR A 219 -0.08 -1.03 -18.20
C TYR A 219 -0.72 -2.37 -17.84
N HIS A 220 -1.21 -3.04 -18.87
CA HIS A 220 -2.04 -4.23 -18.72
C HIS A 220 -1.28 -5.40 -18.06
N ILE A 221 -1.96 -6.13 -17.17
CA ILE A 221 -1.36 -7.20 -16.37
C ILE A 221 -0.76 -8.34 -17.21
N THR A 222 -1.31 -8.59 -18.40
CA THR A 222 -0.85 -9.66 -19.30
C THR A 222 0.58 -9.45 -19.79
N LEU A 223 1.11 -8.22 -19.76
CA LEU A 223 2.52 -7.95 -20.06
C LEU A 223 3.45 -8.68 -19.07
N HIS A 224 2.95 -8.96 -17.88
CA HIS A 224 3.69 -9.56 -16.77
C HIS A 224 3.27 -11.02 -16.50
N GLU A 225 2.56 -11.67 -17.43
CA GLU A 225 2.10 -13.06 -17.25
C GLU A 225 3.24 -14.01 -16.86
N LYS A 226 4.39 -13.86 -17.51
CA LYS A 226 5.56 -14.73 -17.29
C LYS A 226 6.10 -14.63 -15.85
N SER A 227 6.06 -13.46 -15.21
CA SER A 227 6.48 -13.35 -13.81
C SER A 227 5.54 -14.13 -12.89
N PHE A 228 4.22 -14.07 -13.11
CA PHE A 228 3.27 -14.88 -12.35
C PHE A 228 3.43 -16.38 -12.59
N GLN A 229 3.69 -16.80 -13.82
CA GLN A 229 3.97 -18.22 -14.13
C GLN A 229 5.22 -18.71 -13.37
N ILE A 230 6.28 -17.90 -13.31
CA ILE A 230 7.48 -18.18 -12.49
C ILE A 230 7.09 -18.29 -11.02
N GLY A 231 6.37 -17.30 -10.47
CA GLY A 231 5.95 -17.29 -9.07
C GLY A 231 5.13 -18.53 -8.69
N LYS A 232 4.18 -18.92 -9.54
CA LYS A 232 3.36 -20.12 -9.37
C LYS A 232 4.21 -21.40 -9.38
N LYS A 233 5.18 -21.51 -10.29
CA LYS A 233 6.11 -22.66 -10.37
C LYS A 233 6.99 -22.76 -9.13
N LEU A 234 7.39 -21.64 -8.56
CA LEU A 234 8.23 -21.56 -7.36
C LEU A 234 7.43 -21.65 -6.05
N GLY A 235 6.09 -21.63 -6.13
CA GLY A 235 5.23 -21.67 -4.95
C GLY A 235 5.17 -20.35 -4.16
N ILE A 236 5.62 -19.25 -4.76
CA ILE A 236 5.62 -17.90 -4.17
C ILE A 236 4.16 -17.44 -3.99
N LYS A 237 3.84 -16.85 -2.84
CA LYS A 237 2.54 -16.22 -2.60
C LYS A 237 2.46 -14.91 -3.35
N MET A 238 1.33 -14.66 -4.00
CA MET A 238 1.16 -13.51 -4.90
C MET A 238 -0.10 -12.73 -4.55
N THR A 239 0.03 -11.42 -4.50
CA THR A 239 -1.10 -10.48 -4.60
C THR A 239 -0.89 -9.60 -5.84
N CYS A 240 -1.93 -8.88 -6.26
CA CYS A 240 -1.83 -7.98 -7.40
C CYS A 240 -2.84 -6.85 -7.26
N HIS A 241 -2.42 -5.61 -7.51
CA HIS A 241 -3.34 -4.50 -7.72
C HIS A 241 -4.20 -4.79 -8.95
N ALA A 242 -5.50 -4.94 -8.73
CA ALA A 242 -6.44 -5.26 -9.80
C ALA A 242 -7.79 -4.64 -9.52
N GLY A 243 -8.30 -3.88 -10.49
CA GLY A 243 -9.61 -3.25 -10.37
C GLY A 243 -9.59 -1.99 -9.55
N GLU A 244 -8.44 -1.31 -9.38
CA GLU A 244 -8.35 -0.05 -8.63
C GLU A 244 -8.97 1.13 -9.39
N TRP A 245 -8.71 1.19 -10.69
CA TRP A 245 -9.11 2.31 -11.55
C TRP A 245 -10.46 2.04 -12.22
N ASN A 246 -11.14 3.10 -12.64
CA ASN A 246 -12.46 2.97 -13.25
C ASN A 246 -12.43 2.15 -14.56
N GLU A 247 -13.62 1.82 -15.05
CA GLU A 247 -13.82 0.87 -16.15
C GLU A 247 -13.12 1.28 -17.47
N GLN A 248 -12.72 2.55 -17.63
CA GLN A 248 -12.00 3.02 -18.81
C GLN A 248 -10.68 2.27 -19.02
N PHE A 249 -10.12 1.67 -17.96
CA PHE A 249 -8.87 0.92 -18.00
C PHE A 249 -9.07 -0.61 -18.18
N LYS A 250 -10.28 -1.07 -18.50
CA LYS A 250 -10.62 -2.53 -18.55
C LYS A 250 -10.23 -3.26 -17.25
N SER A 251 -10.31 -2.57 -16.12
CA SER A 251 -9.74 -3.03 -14.86
C SER A 251 -10.43 -4.27 -14.25
N VAL A 252 -11.64 -4.61 -14.71
CA VAL A 252 -12.29 -5.90 -14.39
C VAL A 252 -11.51 -7.07 -15.00
N ASP A 253 -10.93 -6.90 -16.19
CA ASP A 253 -10.11 -7.95 -16.79
C ASP A 253 -8.83 -8.17 -15.99
N SER A 254 -8.24 -7.13 -15.40
CA SER A 254 -7.12 -7.27 -14.46
C SER A 254 -7.45 -8.20 -13.28
N ILE A 255 -8.68 -8.14 -12.76
CA ILE A 255 -9.14 -9.04 -11.69
C ILE A 255 -9.19 -10.49 -12.20
N LYS A 256 -9.78 -10.72 -13.39
CA LYS A 256 -9.85 -12.06 -14.00
C LYS A 256 -8.46 -12.66 -14.20
N TYR A 257 -7.53 -11.88 -14.78
CA TYR A 257 -6.16 -12.32 -15.00
C TYR A 257 -5.42 -12.59 -13.69
N ALA A 258 -5.57 -11.76 -12.67
CA ALA A 258 -4.95 -12.02 -11.37
C ALA A 258 -5.39 -13.38 -10.80
N ILE A 259 -6.68 -13.72 -10.93
CA ILE A 259 -7.21 -15.02 -10.49
C ILE A 259 -6.67 -16.16 -11.36
N GLN A 260 -6.67 -15.99 -12.69
CA GLN A 260 -6.13 -16.97 -13.65
C GLN A 260 -4.65 -17.26 -13.38
N TYR A 261 -3.87 -16.22 -13.08
CA TYR A 261 -2.45 -16.30 -12.78
C TYR A 261 -2.15 -16.85 -11.38
N GLY A 262 -3.18 -17.05 -10.55
CA GLY A 262 -3.08 -17.72 -9.27
C GLY A 262 -2.71 -16.80 -8.10
N CYS A 263 -3.00 -15.50 -8.21
CA CYS A 263 -2.90 -14.60 -7.07
C CYS A 263 -3.78 -15.09 -5.91
N ASN A 264 -3.23 -15.09 -4.70
CA ASN A 264 -3.95 -15.46 -3.48
C ASN A 264 -4.89 -14.34 -3.01
N ARG A 265 -4.55 -13.09 -3.35
CA ARG A 265 -5.30 -11.89 -3.03
C ARG A 265 -5.27 -10.90 -4.19
N ILE A 266 -6.20 -9.96 -4.18
CA ILE A 266 -6.22 -8.80 -5.07
C ILE A 266 -6.26 -7.51 -4.26
N GLY A 267 -5.50 -6.52 -4.69
CA GLY A 267 -5.51 -5.16 -4.15
C GLY A 267 -6.66 -4.34 -4.73
N HIS A 268 -7.37 -3.60 -3.86
CA HIS A 268 -8.51 -2.74 -4.16
C HIS A 268 -9.79 -3.46 -4.60
N GLY A 269 -9.84 -4.06 -5.79
CA GLY A 269 -11.03 -4.73 -6.32
C GLY A 269 -12.25 -3.82 -6.50
N LEU A 270 -12.06 -2.52 -6.70
CA LEU A 270 -13.14 -1.53 -6.77
C LEU A 270 -14.09 -1.81 -7.95
N THR A 271 -13.59 -2.31 -9.07
CA THR A 271 -14.42 -2.61 -10.25
C THR A 271 -15.15 -3.96 -10.20
N LEU A 272 -15.10 -4.69 -9.08
CA LEU A 272 -16.03 -5.81 -8.85
C LEU A 272 -17.50 -5.40 -8.95
N ARG A 273 -17.83 -4.11 -8.75
CA ARG A 273 -19.18 -3.56 -8.97
C ARG A 273 -19.69 -3.73 -10.41
N SER A 274 -18.79 -3.99 -11.34
CA SER A 274 -19.05 -4.10 -12.78
C SER A 274 -18.72 -5.51 -13.30
N ALA A 275 -18.34 -6.42 -12.40
CA ALA A 275 -18.09 -7.81 -12.73
C ALA A 275 -19.40 -8.55 -13.04
N ASN A 276 -19.33 -9.54 -13.92
CA ASN A 276 -20.44 -10.46 -14.12
C ASN A 276 -20.58 -11.42 -12.92
N GLN A 277 -21.75 -12.06 -12.81
CA GLN A 277 -22.06 -12.96 -11.70
C GLN A 277 -21.09 -14.17 -11.63
N GLU A 278 -20.65 -14.67 -12.78
CA GLU A 278 -19.67 -15.78 -12.88
C GLU A 278 -18.33 -15.44 -12.19
N LEU A 279 -17.76 -14.26 -12.46
CA LEU A 279 -16.51 -13.83 -11.84
C LEU A 279 -16.67 -13.62 -10.33
N ILE A 280 -17.80 -13.07 -9.90
CA ILE A 280 -18.12 -12.89 -8.47
C ILE A 280 -18.17 -14.25 -7.75
N GLU A 281 -18.84 -15.23 -8.35
CA GLU A 281 -18.93 -16.59 -7.82
C GLU A 281 -17.58 -17.29 -7.79
N GLU A 282 -16.78 -17.15 -8.85
CA GLU A 282 -15.43 -17.70 -8.91
C GLU A 282 -14.55 -17.17 -7.77
N ILE A 283 -14.57 -15.85 -7.52
CA ILE A 283 -13.80 -15.20 -6.46
C ILE A 283 -14.23 -15.71 -5.08
N SER A 284 -15.54 -15.78 -4.84
CA SER A 284 -16.11 -16.26 -3.58
C SER A 284 -15.74 -17.73 -3.33
N GLN A 285 -15.95 -18.61 -4.32
CA GLN A 285 -15.65 -20.05 -4.23
C GLN A 285 -14.17 -20.33 -4.03
N LYS A 286 -13.29 -19.63 -4.76
CA LYS A 286 -11.83 -19.75 -4.62
C LYS A 286 -11.30 -19.08 -3.35
N LYS A 287 -12.15 -18.35 -2.61
CA LYS A 287 -11.81 -17.60 -1.38
C LYS A 287 -10.64 -16.63 -1.59
N ILE A 288 -10.59 -16.01 -2.77
CA ILE A 288 -9.59 -14.99 -3.08
C ILE A 288 -9.85 -13.78 -2.17
N GLY A 289 -8.83 -13.35 -1.44
CA GLY A 289 -8.94 -12.22 -0.52
C GLY A 289 -8.87 -10.88 -1.25
N VAL A 290 -9.77 -9.95 -0.94
CA VAL A 290 -9.74 -8.58 -1.48
C VAL A 290 -9.21 -7.62 -0.43
N GLU A 291 -8.04 -7.02 -0.68
CA GLU A 291 -7.41 -6.03 0.19
C GLU A 291 -8.06 -4.67 -0.08
N VAL A 292 -9.02 -4.26 0.76
CA VAL A 292 -9.83 -3.06 0.49
C VAL A 292 -9.15 -1.81 1.03
N CYS A 293 -9.02 -0.76 0.20
CA CYS A 293 -8.30 0.48 0.53
C CYS A 293 -9.21 1.71 0.43
N LEU A 294 -10.14 1.86 1.39
CA LEU A 294 -11.25 2.81 1.30
C LEU A 294 -10.82 4.27 1.09
N THR A 295 -9.92 4.79 1.94
CA THR A 295 -9.50 6.20 1.83
C THR A 295 -8.85 6.46 0.48
N SER A 296 -8.03 5.52 -0.01
CA SER A 296 -7.40 5.61 -1.32
C SER A 296 -8.45 5.61 -2.45
N ASN A 297 -9.40 4.68 -2.41
CA ASN A 297 -10.45 4.57 -3.42
C ASN A 297 -11.38 5.81 -3.46
N CYS A 298 -11.62 6.45 -2.31
CA CYS A 298 -12.45 7.64 -2.21
C CYS A 298 -11.66 8.96 -2.21
N SER A 299 -10.35 8.93 -2.42
CA SER A 299 -9.50 10.13 -2.46
C SER A 299 -9.73 10.98 -3.70
N THR A 300 -10.27 10.39 -4.77
CA THR A 300 -10.63 11.07 -6.02
C THR A 300 -12.00 10.60 -6.50
N GLU A 301 -12.87 11.55 -6.84
CA GLU A 301 -14.22 11.24 -7.33
C GLU A 301 -14.23 10.34 -8.57
N SER A 302 -13.14 10.34 -9.35
CA SER A 302 -12.96 9.51 -10.54
C SER A 302 -12.87 8.00 -10.28
N LYS A 303 -12.56 7.57 -9.04
CA LYS A 303 -12.50 6.17 -8.63
C LYS A 303 -13.80 5.78 -7.93
N CYS A 304 -14.02 6.37 -6.75
CA CYS A 304 -15.22 6.18 -5.95
C CYS A 304 -15.64 7.51 -5.33
N LYS A 305 -16.89 7.93 -5.55
CA LYS A 305 -17.37 9.23 -5.10
C LYS A 305 -17.44 9.34 -3.57
N TRP A 306 -17.95 8.29 -2.92
CA TRP A 306 -18.23 8.27 -1.49
C TRP A 306 -18.11 6.85 -0.94
N TYR A 307 -17.99 6.74 0.38
CA TYR A 307 -17.84 5.44 1.03
C TYR A 307 -19.12 4.57 1.00
N ASP A 308 -20.30 5.18 1.00
CA ASP A 308 -21.59 4.48 0.97
C ASP A 308 -21.85 3.72 -0.35
N VAL A 309 -21.24 4.19 -1.44
CA VAL A 309 -21.26 3.55 -2.77
C VAL A 309 -20.02 2.69 -3.04
N HIS A 310 -19.18 2.45 -2.02
CA HIS A 310 -17.99 1.62 -2.17
C HIS A 310 -18.35 0.14 -2.40
N THR A 311 -17.59 -0.53 -3.26
CA THR A 311 -17.81 -1.92 -3.71
C THR A 311 -17.72 -2.96 -2.58
N ILE A 312 -17.22 -2.59 -1.41
CA ILE A 312 -17.15 -3.47 -0.24
C ILE A 312 -18.52 -3.98 0.22
N LYS A 313 -19.58 -3.18 0.03
CA LYS A 313 -20.95 -3.64 0.35
C LYS A 313 -21.33 -4.85 -0.51
N LEU A 314 -21.05 -4.78 -1.81
CA LEU A 314 -21.24 -5.89 -2.74
C LEU A 314 -20.39 -7.10 -2.31
N MET A 315 -19.13 -6.89 -1.94
CA MET A 315 -18.24 -7.97 -1.50
C MET A 315 -18.85 -8.74 -0.32
N ILE A 316 -19.39 -8.04 0.68
CA ILE A 316 -20.05 -8.68 1.83
C ILE A 316 -21.33 -9.39 1.42
N GLU A 317 -22.17 -8.78 0.60
CA GLU A 317 -23.46 -9.35 0.18
C GLU A 317 -23.28 -10.59 -0.71
N LYS A 318 -22.14 -10.72 -1.38
CA LYS A 318 -21.80 -11.85 -2.25
C LYS A 318 -20.79 -12.84 -1.63
N ASP A 319 -20.55 -12.75 -0.33
CA ASP A 319 -19.60 -13.61 0.40
C ASP A 319 -18.19 -13.64 -0.23
N ILE A 320 -17.73 -12.48 -0.73
CA ILE A 320 -16.35 -12.26 -1.14
C ILE A 320 -15.53 -11.93 0.10
N LYS A 321 -14.42 -12.62 0.29
CA LYS A 321 -13.53 -12.44 1.45
C LYS A 321 -12.84 -11.08 1.41
N VAL A 322 -13.16 -10.22 2.37
CA VAL A 322 -12.42 -8.96 2.60
C VAL A 322 -11.15 -9.26 3.41
N ALA A 323 -9.99 -9.12 2.78
CA ALA A 323 -8.67 -9.29 3.39
C ALA A 323 -8.20 -7.98 4.05
N GLY A 324 -8.92 -7.59 5.09
CA GLY A 324 -8.64 -6.38 5.86
C GLY A 324 -9.16 -5.09 5.22
N LEU A 325 -9.23 -4.05 6.06
CA LEU A 325 -9.37 -2.67 5.63
C LEU A 325 -8.02 -2.01 5.76
N ASN A 326 -7.47 -1.62 4.63
CA ASN A 326 -6.07 -1.29 4.49
C ASN A 326 -5.89 0.20 4.16
N CYS A 327 -4.75 0.76 4.56
CA CYS A 327 -4.51 2.19 4.37
C CYS A 327 -4.01 2.53 2.97
N ASP A 328 -3.45 1.55 2.23
CA ASP A 328 -2.70 1.73 1.00
C ASP A 328 -1.42 2.55 1.22
N ASN A 329 -1.57 3.82 1.58
CA ASN A 329 -0.47 4.72 1.92
C ASN A 329 -0.83 5.55 3.15
N LEU A 330 0.02 5.60 4.19
CA LEU A 330 -0.27 6.43 5.37
C LEU A 330 -0.25 7.91 5.03
N LEU A 331 0.88 8.41 4.50
CA LEU A 331 1.06 9.82 4.24
C LEU A 331 0.34 10.24 2.96
N LEU A 332 0.50 9.50 1.86
CA LEU A 332 0.00 9.94 0.54
C LEU A 332 -1.52 9.80 0.38
N SER A 333 -2.13 8.72 0.87
CA SER A 333 -3.59 8.51 0.83
C SER A 333 -4.29 9.12 2.05
N GLY A 334 -3.61 9.18 3.19
CA GLY A 334 -4.16 9.60 4.48
C GLY A 334 -4.69 8.42 5.28
N SER A 335 -4.33 8.37 6.56
CA SER A 335 -4.69 7.26 7.47
C SER A 335 -6.05 7.40 8.17
N ASP A 336 -6.69 8.58 8.09
CA ASP A 336 -7.77 8.90 9.02
C ASP A 336 -9.07 8.15 8.74
N ILE A 337 -9.38 7.80 7.49
CA ILE A 337 -10.74 7.37 7.14
C ILE A 337 -10.95 5.84 7.12
N CYS A 338 -9.90 5.02 7.02
CA CYS A 338 -10.03 3.57 7.23
C CYS A 338 -10.59 3.26 8.63
N LYS A 339 -10.32 4.14 9.61
CA LYS A 339 -10.84 4.09 10.98
C LYS A 339 -12.35 4.30 11.08
N TYR A 340 -12.92 5.19 10.25
CA TYR A 340 -14.30 5.66 10.38
C TYR A 340 -15.30 4.82 9.58
N TYR A 341 -14.88 4.15 8.51
CA TYR A 341 -15.78 3.27 7.77
C TYR A 341 -15.85 1.86 8.36
N PHE A 342 -14.80 1.36 9.02
CA PHE A 342 -14.91 0.16 9.86
C PHE A 342 -16.01 0.35 10.92
N LEU A 343 -16.05 1.53 11.54
CA LEU A 343 -17.10 1.93 12.47
C LEU A 343 -18.49 1.92 11.82
N TYR A 344 -18.63 2.51 10.63
CA TYR A 344 -19.89 2.49 9.87
C TYR A 344 -20.32 1.05 9.54
N MET A 345 -19.42 0.21 9.03
CA MET A 345 -19.73 -1.17 8.67
C MET A 345 -20.07 -2.04 9.87
N LEU A 346 -19.34 -1.89 10.98
CA LEU A 346 -19.62 -2.58 12.23
C LEU A 346 -21.02 -2.20 12.74
N ILE A 347 -21.37 -0.91 12.70
CA ILE A 347 -22.71 -0.43 13.03
C ILE A 347 -23.75 -1.08 12.09
N GLN A 348 -23.52 -1.09 10.78
CA GLN A 348 -24.46 -1.69 9.82
C GLN A 348 -24.64 -3.21 10.02
N GLN A 349 -23.56 -3.95 10.31
CA GLN A 349 -23.66 -5.39 10.61
C GLN A 349 -24.31 -5.68 11.96
N LEU A 350 -24.07 -4.86 12.99
CA LEU A 350 -24.75 -4.96 14.28
C LEU A 350 -26.25 -4.66 14.14
N TYR A 351 -26.64 -3.66 13.35
CA TYR A 351 -28.04 -3.35 13.05
C TYR A 351 -28.76 -4.50 12.34
N ARG A 352 -28.10 -5.19 11.40
CA ARG A 352 -28.66 -6.38 10.71
C ARG A 352 -28.86 -7.61 11.60
N LYS A 353 -28.32 -7.63 12.83
CA LYS A 353 -28.49 -8.73 13.81
C LYS A 353 -29.45 -8.39 14.95
N ILE A 354 -29.92 -7.15 15.04
CA ILE A 354 -30.79 -6.64 16.13
C ILE A 354 -32.23 -6.45 15.65
N ILE A 355 -32.47 -6.45 14.34
CA ILE A 355 -33.80 -6.55 13.69
C ILE A 355 -33.91 -7.97 13.15
#